data_AF-A0A7C7MBW7-F1
#
_entry.id   AF-A0A7C7MBW7-F1
#
_cell.length_a   1.000
_cell.length_b   1.000
_cell.length_c   1.000
_cell.angle_alpha   90.00
_cell.angle_beta   90.00
_cell.angle_gamma   90.00
#
_symmetry.space_group_name_H-M   'P 1'
#
loop_
_entity.id
_entity.type
_entity.pdbx_description
1 polymer ?
#
loop_
_entity_poly.entity_id
_entity_poly.type
_entity_poly.pdbx_seq_one_letter_code
_entity_poly.pdbx_strand_id
1 'polypeptide(L)'
;MYDFHTHTFLSDGVLSPIELIRRALVRGYRAIGVTDHVGTGNVEYVVKTLVVDCANATNRWDILAMPGVEITHVPKDDIDLVARTAKELGAKLVTVHGETIVEPVEPGTNEAAVRSAFVDVLAHPGLISYEVARLAAENGVYLEISARKGHSLANGHVVNMARQAGAATVLDSDAHEPDDLLTLDLIDKIAEGAGLNKEEAHALLKTNPQNLLAKLGFGPVPASDSRP
;
A
#
# COMPACT_ATOMS: atom_id res chain seq x y z
N MET A 1 -1.08 1.93 -14.01
CA MET A 1 -1.33 2.41 -12.63
C MET A 1 -0.51 1.57 -11.66
N TYR A 2 -0.33 2.06 -10.44
CA TYR A 2 0.33 1.36 -9.34
C TYR A 2 -0.63 1.33 -8.18
N ASP A 3 -0.56 0.27 -7.39
CA ASP A 3 -1.40 0.05 -6.23
C ASP A 3 -0.66 -0.97 -5.35
N PHE A 4 -0.44 -0.62 -4.11
CA PHE A 4 0.39 -1.37 -3.17
C PHE A 4 -0.44 -1.90 -2.01
N HIS A 5 -1.76 -1.67 -2.01
CA HIS A 5 -2.65 -2.12 -0.94
C HIS A 5 -3.94 -2.73 -1.54
N THR A 6 -4.00 -4.06 -1.60
CA THR A 6 -5.18 -4.80 -2.11
C THR A 6 -5.35 -6.14 -1.41
N HIS A 7 -6.58 -6.64 -1.33
CA HIS A 7 -6.98 -7.80 -0.54
C HIS A 7 -7.64 -8.91 -1.36
N THR A 8 -7.51 -10.14 -0.88
CA THR A 8 -8.03 -11.37 -1.47
C THR A 8 -8.82 -12.14 -0.43
N PHE A 9 -9.36 -13.30 -0.79
CA PHE A 9 -10.02 -14.18 0.19
C PHE A 9 -9.08 -14.77 1.25
N LEU A 10 -7.76 -14.54 1.13
CA LEU A 10 -6.82 -14.99 2.16
C LEU A 10 -6.96 -14.16 3.45
N SER A 11 -7.58 -12.97 3.38
CA SER A 11 -8.23 -12.30 4.51
C SER A 11 -9.73 -12.14 4.28
N ASP A 12 -10.13 -11.03 3.69
CA ASP A 12 -11.49 -10.50 3.66
C ASP A 12 -11.88 -9.85 2.32
N GLY A 13 -10.98 -9.84 1.35
CA GLY A 13 -11.32 -9.62 -0.05
C GLY A 13 -12.11 -10.79 -0.64
N VAL A 14 -12.79 -10.56 -1.76
CA VAL A 14 -13.69 -11.57 -2.36
C VAL A 14 -13.07 -12.36 -3.51
N LEU A 15 -11.87 -11.99 -3.94
CA LEU A 15 -11.19 -12.56 -5.10
C LEU A 15 -10.05 -13.49 -4.70
N SER A 16 -9.72 -14.44 -5.56
CA SER A 16 -8.43 -15.14 -5.45
C SER A 16 -7.26 -14.21 -5.79
N PRO A 17 -6.04 -14.44 -5.28
CA PRO A 17 -4.88 -13.64 -5.64
C PRO A 17 -4.66 -13.56 -7.15
N ILE A 18 -4.73 -14.70 -7.85
CA ILE A 18 -4.52 -14.75 -9.30
C ILE A 18 -5.60 -13.99 -10.09
N GLU A 19 -6.85 -14.02 -9.62
CA GLU A 19 -7.96 -13.30 -10.25
C GLU A 19 -7.86 -11.79 -10.02
N LEU A 20 -7.52 -11.35 -8.80
CA LEU A 20 -7.27 -9.94 -8.47
C LEU A 20 -6.19 -9.36 -9.40
N ILE A 21 -5.04 -10.03 -9.50
CA ILE A 21 -3.94 -9.60 -10.36
C ILE A 21 -4.38 -9.55 -11.83
N ARG A 22 -5.15 -10.55 -12.29
CA ARG A 22 -5.64 -10.58 -13.67
C ARG A 22 -6.57 -9.39 -13.97
N ARG A 23 -7.48 -9.07 -13.05
CA ARG A 23 -8.41 -7.92 -13.18
C ARG A 23 -7.66 -6.59 -13.15
N ALA A 24 -6.68 -6.45 -12.27
CA ALA A 24 -5.81 -5.27 -12.20
C ALA A 24 -5.07 -5.02 -13.52
N LEU A 25 -4.49 -6.07 -14.11
CA LEU A 25 -3.85 -5.99 -15.43
C LEU A 25 -4.83 -5.51 -16.51
N VAL A 26 -6.06 -6.03 -16.55
CA VAL A 26 -7.09 -5.58 -17.50
C VAL A 26 -7.46 -4.11 -17.29
N ARG A 27 -7.42 -3.61 -16.04
CA ARG A 27 -7.62 -2.19 -15.72
C ARG A 27 -6.39 -1.31 -16.03
N GLY A 28 -5.28 -1.87 -16.51
CA GLY A 28 -4.08 -1.12 -16.88
C GLY A 28 -3.09 -0.89 -15.74
N TYR A 29 -3.11 -1.75 -14.73
CA TYR A 29 -2.08 -1.76 -13.70
C TYR A 29 -0.75 -2.25 -14.27
N ARG A 30 0.34 -1.66 -13.78
CA ARG A 30 1.71 -2.06 -14.11
C ARG A 30 2.40 -2.73 -12.93
N ALA A 31 2.07 -2.34 -11.71
CA ALA A 31 2.40 -3.09 -10.51
C ALA A 31 1.19 -3.18 -9.58
N ILE A 32 1.11 -4.29 -8.84
CA ILE A 32 0.12 -4.53 -7.80
C ILE A 32 0.78 -5.19 -6.58
N GLY A 33 0.56 -4.65 -5.39
CA GLY A 33 0.83 -5.30 -4.11
C GLY A 33 -0.41 -6.05 -3.64
N VAL A 34 -0.28 -7.35 -3.38
CA VAL A 34 -1.34 -8.15 -2.75
C VAL A 34 -0.97 -8.30 -1.29
N THR A 35 -1.77 -7.73 -0.40
CA THR A 35 -1.41 -7.42 0.98
C THR A 35 -2.53 -7.78 1.94
N ASP A 36 -3.00 -9.03 1.88
CA ASP A 36 -4.05 -9.51 2.79
C ASP A 36 -3.71 -9.24 4.27
N HIS A 37 -4.75 -9.05 5.08
CA HIS A 37 -4.61 -8.83 6.52
C HIS A 37 -3.89 -9.99 7.22
N VAL A 38 -2.87 -9.65 8.02
CA VAL A 38 -2.13 -10.62 8.84
C VAL A 38 -1.97 -10.19 10.30
N GLY A 39 -1.85 -11.20 11.13
CA GLY A 39 -1.18 -11.16 12.43
C GLY A 39 -0.24 -12.37 12.59
N THR A 40 0.26 -12.58 13.80
CA THR A 40 1.25 -13.63 14.10
C THR A 40 0.82 -15.04 13.66
N GLY A 41 -0.48 -15.34 13.73
CA GLY A 41 -0.99 -16.69 13.47
C GLY A 41 -1.15 -17.08 11.99
N ASN A 42 -1.35 -16.12 11.09
CA ASN A 42 -1.66 -16.39 9.67
C ASN A 42 -0.61 -15.87 8.68
N VAL A 43 0.35 -15.04 9.12
CA VAL A 43 1.37 -14.43 8.24
C VAL A 43 2.10 -15.47 7.38
N GLU A 44 2.44 -16.64 7.92
CA GLU A 44 3.12 -17.69 7.17
C GLU A 44 2.28 -18.25 6.02
N TYR A 45 1.01 -18.54 6.29
CA TYR A 45 0.10 -19.10 5.29
C TYR A 45 -0.15 -18.10 4.15
N VAL A 46 -0.43 -16.85 4.51
CA VAL A 46 -0.71 -15.77 3.55
C VAL A 46 0.51 -15.53 2.65
N VAL A 47 1.68 -15.27 3.24
CA VAL A 47 2.90 -14.93 2.48
C VAL A 47 3.30 -16.08 1.55
N LYS A 48 3.31 -17.33 2.03
CA LYS A 48 3.70 -18.48 1.21
C LYS A 48 2.76 -18.68 0.01
N THR A 49 1.47 -18.44 0.19
CA THR A 49 0.49 -18.52 -0.89
C THR A 49 0.73 -17.41 -1.92
N LEU A 50 0.86 -16.16 -1.46
CA LEU A 50 1.06 -15.01 -2.34
C LEU A 50 2.38 -15.07 -3.11
N VAL A 51 3.46 -15.58 -2.50
CA VAL A 51 4.76 -15.73 -3.19
C VAL A 51 4.62 -16.57 -4.46
N VAL A 52 3.81 -17.64 -4.42
CA VAL A 52 3.59 -18.52 -5.57
C VAL A 52 2.74 -17.81 -6.63
N ASP A 53 1.61 -17.23 -6.26
CA ASP A 53 0.67 -16.64 -7.21
C ASP A 53 1.19 -15.35 -7.85
N CYS A 54 1.85 -14.50 -7.07
CA CYS A 54 2.47 -13.27 -7.58
C CYS A 54 3.61 -13.58 -8.56
N ALA A 55 4.44 -14.59 -8.25
CA ALA A 55 5.50 -15.03 -9.16
C ALA A 55 4.91 -15.62 -10.45
N ASN A 56 3.86 -16.43 -10.34
CA ASN A 56 3.17 -16.99 -11.51
C ASN A 56 2.59 -15.89 -12.41
N ALA A 57 1.90 -14.91 -11.84
CA ALA A 57 1.33 -13.80 -12.61
C ALA A 57 2.41 -12.97 -13.30
N THR A 58 3.45 -12.57 -12.55
CA THR A 58 4.57 -11.76 -13.06
C THR A 58 5.33 -12.47 -14.19
N ASN A 59 5.52 -13.78 -14.08
CA ASN A 59 6.20 -14.56 -15.12
C ASN A 59 5.35 -14.79 -16.38
N ARG A 60 4.02 -14.60 -16.31
CA ARG A 60 3.09 -14.96 -17.38
C ARG A 60 2.46 -13.76 -18.06
N TRP A 61 2.41 -12.61 -17.38
CA TRP A 61 1.70 -11.42 -17.85
C TRP A 61 2.56 -10.15 -17.68
N ASP A 62 2.24 -9.09 -18.42
CA ASP A 62 2.92 -7.77 -18.33
C ASP A 62 2.40 -6.96 -17.12
N ILE A 63 2.55 -7.52 -15.92
CA ILE A 63 2.26 -6.87 -14.63
C ILE A 63 3.27 -7.36 -13.59
N LEU A 64 3.77 -6.46 -12.78
CA LEU A 64 4.56 -6.81 -11.59
C LEU A 64 3.61 -7.05 -10.41
N ALA A 65 3.41 -8.30 -10.03
CA ALA A 65 2.68 -8.64 -8.80
C ALA A 65 3.66 -8.90 -7.65
N MET A 66 3.40 -8.29 -6.49
CA MET A 66 4.26 -8.38 -5.32
C MET A 66 3.53 -9.06 -4.18
N PRO A 67 4.08 -10.15 -3.62
CA PRO A 67 3.53 -10.72 -2.40
C PRO A 67 3.83 -9.75 -1.25
N GLY A 68 2.81 -9.39 -0.50
CA GLY A 68 2.94 -8.54 0.67
C GLY A 68 1.96 -8.93 1.75
N VAL A 69 1.86 -8.08 2.77
CA VAL A 69 0.92 -8.23 3.88
C VAL A 69 0.48 -6.86 4.36
N GLU A 70 -0.72 -6.78 4.92
CA GLU A 70 -1.12 -5.68 5.79
C GLU A 70 -1.20 -6.17 7.24
N ILE A 71 -0.29 -5.70 8.09
CA ILE A 71 -0.32 -6.00 9.52
C ILE A 71 -1.49 -5.26 10.15
N THR A 72 -2.46 -6.01 10.65
CA THR A 72 -3.77 -5.48 11.02
C THR A 72 -4.16 -5.88 12.43
N HIS A 73 -4.45 -4.90 13.29
CA HIS A 73 -4.85 -5.09 14.70
C HIS A 73 -3.90 -5.96 15.55
N VAL A 74 -2.63 -6.08 15.15
CA VAL A 74 -1.55 -6.63 15.99
C VAL A 74 -1.23 -5.62 17.09
N PRO A 75 -0.95 -6.05 18.35
CA PRO A 75 -0.48 -5.14 19.38
C PRO A 75 0.69 -4.30 18.88
N LYS A 76 0.66 -2.98 19.11
CA LYS A 76 1.63 -2.06 18.51
C LYS A 76 3.09 -2.44 18.77
N ASP A 77 3.37 -3.05 19.92
CA ASP A 77 4.72 -3.46 20.33
C ASP A 77 5.23 -4.70 19.56
N ASP A 78 4.33 -5.44 18.89
CA ASP A 78 4.65 -6.64 18.08
C ASP A 78 4.74 -6.35 16.57
N ILE A 79 4.45 -5.12 16.12
CA ILE A 79 4.43 -4.76 14.68
C ILE A 79 5.79 -5.04 14.01
N ASP A 80 6.90 -4.66 14.64
CA ASP A 80 8.24 -4.89 14.08
C ASP A 80 8.56 -6.39 13.94
N LEU A 81 8.13 -7.19 14.93
CA LEU A 81 8.30 -8.64 14.90
C LEU A 81 7.55 -9.24 13.72
N VAL A 82 6.27 -8.91 13.55
CA VAL A 82 5.44 -9.44 12.46
C VAL A 82 5.96 -8.97 11.10
N ALA A 83 6.36 -7.70 10.98
CA ALA A 83 6.94 -7.14 9.76
C ALA A 83 8.21 -7.87 9.34
N ARG A 84 9.14 -8.09 10.28
CA ARG A 84 10.36 -8.86 10.04
C ARG A 84 10.03 -10.29 9.61
N THR A 85 9.13 -10.96 10.32
CA THR A 85 8.72 -12.34 9.99
C THR A 85 8.11 -12.42 8.59
N ALA A 86 7.27 -11.46 8.18
CA ALA A 86 6.72 -11.42 6.83
C ALA A 86 7.83 -11.32 5.76
N LYS A 87 8.83 -10.44 5.96
CA LYS A 87 9.97 -10.31 5.04
C LYS A 87 10.79 -11.60 4.96
N GLU A 88 11.07 -12.26 6.09
CA GLU A 88 11.79 -13.55 6.15
C GLU A 88 11.05 -14.67 5.41
N LEU A 89 9.72 -14.64 5.41
CA LEU A 89 8.86 -15.58 4.69
C LEU A 89 8.75 -15.30 3.19
N GLY A 90 9.24 -14.15 2.72
CA GLY A 90 9.28 -13.78 1.31
C GLY A 90 8.35 -12.65 0.90
N ALA A 91 7.67 -11.98 1.85
CA ALA A 91 6.93 -10.75 1.55
C ALA A 91 7.91 -9.72 0.99
N LYS A 92 7.56 -9.15 -0.17
CA LYS A 92 8.30 -8.06 -0.79
C LYS A 92 7.86 -6.73 -0.22
N LEU A 93 6.57 -6.59 0.07
CA LEU A 93 5.96 -5.37 0.58
C LEU A 93 5.33 -5.64 1.96
N VAL A 94 5.50 -4.72 2.91
CA VAL A 94 4.82 -4.75 4.21
C VAL A 94 4.11 -3.43 4.42
N THR A 95 2.79 -3.50 4.54
CA THR A 95 1.94 -2.40 4.94
C THR A 95 1.47 -2.62 6.39
N VAL A 96 1.13 -1.53 7.09
CA VAL A 96 0.50 -1.59 8.41
C VAL A 96 -0.80 -0.83 8.36
N HIS A 97 -1.87 -1.44 8.88
CA HIS A 97 -3.17 -0.81 9.05
C HIS A 97 -3.05 0.36 10.03
N GLY A 98 -3.01 1.59 9.53
CA GLY A 98 -2.83 2.78 10.34
C GLY A 98 -4.07 3.19 11.13
N GLU A 99 -3.93 4.20 11.99
CA GLU A 99 -4.97 4.69 12.91
C GLU A 99 -6.06 5.51 12.19
N THR A 100 -6.68 4.89 11.19
CA THR A 100 -7.82 5.38 10.44
C THR A 100 -8.93 5.88 11.38
N ILE A 101 -9.71 6.86 10.91
CA ILE A 101 -10.79 7.48 11.69
C ILE A 101 -12.07 6.63 11.77
N VAL A 102 -12.14 5.52 11.04
CA VAL A 102 -13.36 4.70 10.92
C VAL A 102 -13.29 3.35 11.66
N GLU A 103 -12.14 2.99 12.23
CA GLU A 103 -11.91 1.68 12.88
C GLU A 103 -11.14 1.80 14.20
N PRO A 104 -11.30 0.82 15.13
CA PRO A 104 -10.77 0.92 16.49
C PRO A 104 -9.30 0.45 16.59
N VAL A 105 -8.39 1.13 15.91
CA VAL A 105 -6.96 0.79 15.90
C VAL A 105 -6.28 1.25 17.21
N GLU A 106 -5.34 0.45 17.73
CA GLU A 106 -4.63 0.77 18.98
C GLU A 106 -3.80 2.06 18.83
N PRO A 107 -3.96 3.07 19.71
CA PRO A 107 -3.11 4.27 19.69
C PRO A 107 -1.62 3.94 19.88
N GLY A 108 -0.77 4.54 19.05
CA GLY A 108 0.65 4.25 18.92
C GLY A 108 1.00 3.28 17.79
N THR A 109 0.00 2.72 17.08
CA THR A 109 0.22 1.84 15.91
C THR A 109 0.97 2.56 14.81
N ASN A 110 0.56 3.80 14.49
CA ASN A 110 1.23 4.61 13.46
C ASN A 110 2.71 4.84 13.80
N GLU A 111 3.01 5.16 15.06
CA GLU A 111 4.39 5.39 15.51
C GLU A 111 5.23 4.11 15.46
N ALA A 112 4.68 2.99 15.92
CA ALA A 112 5.37 1.69 15.87
C ALA A 112 5.67 1.27 14.42
N ALA A 113 4.72 1.45 13.52
CA ALA A 113 4.88 1.15 12.10
C ALA A 113 6.04 1.94 11.48
N VAL A 114 6.07 3.27 11.64
CA VAL A 114 7.09 4.12 11.01
C VAL A 114 8.48 3.95 11.63
N ARG A 115 8.58 3.33 12.82
CA ARG A 115 9.85 3.01 13.49
C ARG A 115 10.45 1.69 13.05
N SER A 116 9.66 0.78 12.46
CA SER A 116 10.16 -0.50 11.99
C SER A 116 10.97 -0.34 10.71
N ALA A 117 12.13 -1.00 10.64
CA ALA A 117 12.94 -1.05 9.42
C ALA A 117 12.36 -2.00 8.34
N PHE A 118 11.32 -2.76 8.69
CA PHE A 118 10.71 -3.77 7.83
C PHE A 118 9.37 -3.34 7.23
N VAL A 119 8.81 -2.22 7.68
CA VAL A 119 7.58 -1.62 7.16
C VAL A 119 7.91 -0.68 6.00
N ASP A 120 7.12 -0.77 4.93
CA ASP A 120 7.31 0.04 3.72
C ASP A 120 6.29 1.16 3.59
N VAL A 121 5.04 0.87 3.94
CA VAL A 121 3.90 1.80 3.82
C VAL A 121 3.09 1.76 5.11
N LEU A 122 2.72 2.94 5.61
CA LEU A 122 1.70 3.09 6.63
C LEU A 122 0.36 3.38 5.92
N ALA A 123 -0.53 2.39 5.90
CA ALA A 123 -1.84 2.46 5.24
C ALA A 123 -2.78 3.38 6.03
N HIS A 124 -3.61 4.15 5.30
CA HIS A 124 -4.64 5.08 5.80
C HIS A 124 -4.43 5.55 7.26
N PRO A 125 -3.39 6.36 7.53
CA PRO A 125 -2.95 6.64 8.90
C PRO A 125 -3.90 7.55 9.70
N GLY A 126 -5.02 7.96 9.11
CA GLY A 126 -6.00 8.82 9.74
C GLY A 126 -5.43 10.20 10.08
N LEU A 127 -5.61 10.61 11.33
CA LEU A 127 -5.17 11.91 11.83
C LEU A 127 -3.73 11.88 12.36
N ILE A 128 -2.81 11.40 11.51
CA ILE A 128 -1.37 11.31 11.83
C ILE A 128 -0.79 12.65 12.33
N SER A 129 0.07 12.61 13.35
CA SER A 129 0.76 13.81 13.83
C SER A 129 1.94 14.20 12.94
N TYR A 130 2.38 15.45 13.06
CA TYR A 130 3.60 15.91 12.38
C TYR A 130 4.82 15.08 12.80
N GLU A 131 4.94 14.73 14.08
CA GLU A 131 6.08 13.98 14.61
C GLU A 131 6.18 12.58 13.98
N VAL A 132 5.04 11.89 13.81
CA VAL A 132 4.99 10.57 13.19
C VAL A 132 5.23 10.67 11.69
N ALA A 133 4.67 11.67 11.00
CA ALA A 133 4.95 11.92 9.59
C ALA A 133 6.45 12.25 9.35
N ARG A 134 7.09 12.99 10.25
CA ARG A 134 8.54 13.26 10.20
C ARG A 134 9.35 11.98 10.37
N LEU A 135 8.97 11.11 11.31
CA LEU A 135 9.62 9.80 11.47
C LEU A 135 9.46 8.93 10.23
N ALA A 136 8.28 8.95 9.58
CA ALA A 136 8.05 8.26 8.31
C ALA A 136 9.03 8.75 7.23
N ALA A 137 9.22 10.08 7.11
CA ALA A 137 10.18 10.66 6.17
C ALA A 137 11.62 10.21 6.46
N GLU A 138 12.04 10.23 7.73
CA GLU A 138 13.40 9.86 8.16
C GLU A 138 13.71 8.37 7.93
N ASN A 139 12.73 7.50 8.16
CA ASN A 139 12.88 6.06 8.02
C ASN A 139 12.49 5.55 6.62
N GLY A 140 12.06 6.44 5.73
CA GLY A 140 11.65 6.09 4.36
C GLY A 140 10.39 5.22 4.31
N VAL A 141 9.48 5.37 5.27
CA VAL A 141 8.14 4.75 5.26
C VAL A 141 7.19 5.67 4.53
N TYR A 142 6.46 5.14 3.55
CA TYR A 142 5.53 5.93 2.75
C TYR A 142 4.20 6.07 3.50
N LEU A 143 3.53 7.20 3.32
CA LEU A 143 2.18 7.42 3.85
C LEU A 143 1.14 7.20 2.74
N GLU A 144 0.13 6.39 3.02
CA GLU A 144 -0.93 6.14 2.05
C GLU A 144 -1.92 7.31 1.96
N ILE A 145 -2.25 7.69 0.74
CA ILE A 145 -3.47 8.40 0.37
C ILE A 145 -4.45 7.35 -0.12
N SER A 146 -5.55 7.13 0.60
CA SER A 146 -6.42 5.99 0.34
C SER A 146 -7.57 6.34 -0.62
N ALA A 147 -7.88 5.45 -1.57
CA ALA A 147 -9.11 5.52 -2.35
C ALA A 147 -10.31 4.91 -1.62
N ARG A 148 -10.07 4.16 -0.53
CA ARG A 148 -11.12 3.44 0.19
C ARG A 148 -12.07 4.38 0.89
N LYS A 149 -13.36 4.10 0.73
CA LYS A 149 -14.43 4.79 1.44
C LYS A 149 -14.21 4.73 2.95
N GLY A 150 -14.28 5.88 3.61
CA GLY A 150 -14.06 6.00 5.06
C GLY A 150 -12.62 6.41 5.36
N HIS A 151 -11.64 5.62 4.92
CA HIS A 151 -10.22 5.96 5.04
C HIS A 151 -9.87 7.26 4.32
N SER A 152 -10.43 7.46 3.12
CA SER A 152 -10.18 8.64 2.28
C SER A 152 -10.60 9.97 2.91
N LEU A 153 -11.43 9.95 3.96
CA LEU A 153 -11.92 11.15 4.65
C LEU A 153 -10.79 11.95 5.29
N ALA A 154 -9.66 11.32 5.61
CA ALA A 154 -8.50 11.97 6.20
C ALA A 154 -7.43 12.39 5.17
N ASN A 155 -7.61 12.11 3.87
CA ASN A 155 -6.57 12.32 2.85
C ASN A 155 -5.98 13.74 2.85
N GLY A 156 -6.82 14.77 2.95
CA GLY A 156 -6.33 16.15 3.00
C GLY A 156 -5.44 16.44 4.23
N HIS A 157 -5.73 15.81 5.37
CA HIS A 157 -4.87 15.90 6.56
C HIS A 157 -3.55 15.17 6.33
N VAL A 158 -3.58 13.94 5.81
CA VAL A 158 -2.39 13.14 5.50
C VAL A 158 -1.47 13.88 4.51
N VAL A 159 -2.04 14.43 3.43
CA VAL A 159 -1.29 15.26 2.45
C VAL A 159 -0.63 16.45 3.13
N ASN A 160 -1.35 17.16 3.98
CA ASN A 160 -0.80 18.33 4.67
C ASN A 160 0.34 17.96 5.63
N MET A 161 0.21 16.86 6.38
CA MET A 161 1.26 16.38 7.28
C MET A 161 2.47 15.88 6.50
N ALA A 162 2.27 15.10 5.44
CA ALA A 162 3.34 14.63 4.56
C ALA A 162 4.11 15.79 3.95
N ARG A 163 3.42 16.82 3.45
CA ARG A 163 4.02 18.04 2.89
C ARG A 163 4.88 18.78 3.92
N GLN A 164 4.38 18.96 5.14
CA GLN A 164 5.12 19.64 6.21
C GLN A 164 6.36 18.86 6.65
N ALA A 165 6.23 17.53 6.74
CA ALA A 165 7.27 16.64 7.22
C ALA A 165 8.28 16.22 6.15
N GLY A 166 7.97 16.41 4.86
CA GLY A 166 8.75 15.87 3.74
C GLY A 166 8.58 14.36 3.54
N ALA A 167 7.48 13.77 4.02
CA ALA A 167 7.22 12.35 3.87
C ALA A 167 6.74 12.02 2.44
N ALA A 168 7.20 10.89 1.90
CA ALA A 168 6.72 10.40 0.62
C ALA A 168 5.34 9.75 0.76
N THR A 169 4.52 9.85 -0.29
CA THR A 169 3.16 9.32 -0.32
C THR A 169 2.93 8.38 -1.49
N VAL A 170 2.02 7.43 -1.33
CA VAL A 170 1.51 6.54 -2.40
C VAL A 170 -0.01 6.56 -2.40
N LEU A 171 -0.63 6.32 -3.55
CA LEU A 171 -2.08 6.18 -3.68
C LEU A 171 -2.42 4.72 -3.87
N ASP A 172 -3.23 4.18 -2.97
CA ASP A 172 -3.62 2.78 -2.97
C ASP A 172 -5.13 2.63 -2.84
N SER A 173 -5.69 1.54 -3.37
CA SER A 173 -7.13 1.32 -3.39
C SER A 173 -7.69 0.76 -2.09
N ASP A 174 -6.88 -0.06 -1.40
CA ASP A 174 -7.35 -0.94 -0.34
C ASP A 174 -8.54 -1.81 -0.84
N ALA A 175 -8.36 -2.37 -2.04
CA ALA A 175 -9.42 -3.07 -2.76
C ALA A 175 -9.77 -4.42 -2.14
N HIS A 176 -11.04 -4.61 -1.80
CA HIS A 176 -11.59 -5.88 -1.29
C HIS A 176 -12.55 -6.52 -2.31
N GLU A 177 -13.21 -5.69 -3.10
CA GLU A 177 -14.11 -6.08 -4.18
C GLU A 177 -13.57 -5.62 -5.54
N PRO A 178 -14.00 -6.25 -6.66
CA PRO A 178 -13.56 -5.85 -7.99
C PRO A 178 -13.73 -4.37 -8.31
N ASP A 179 -14.77 -3.73 -7.77
CA ASP A 179 -15.13 -2.36 -8.08
C ASP A 179 -14.30 -1.33 -7.31
N ASP A 180 -13.58 -1.77 -6.26
CA ASP A 180 -12.67 -0.92 -5.50
C ASP A 180 -11.36 -0.61 -6.27
N LEU A 181 -11.00 -1.44 -7.26
CA LEU A 181 -9.78 -1.24 -8.05
C LEU A 181 -9.77 0.13 -8.75
N LEU A 182 -8.63 0.81 -8.71
CA LEU A 182 -8.39 2.11 -9.33
C LEU A 182 -8.67 2.12 -10.84
N THR A 183 -9.01 3.32 -11.32
CA THR A 183 -9.09 3.66 -12.74
C THR A 183 -8.29 4.94 -13.00
N LEU A 184 -7.85 5.15 -14.25
CA LEU A 184 -7.05 6.32 -14.61
C LEU A 184 -7.78 7.64 -14.32
N ASP A 185 -9.09 7.68 -14.53
CA ASP A 185 -9.91 8.86 -14.22
C ASP A 185 -10.05 9.08 -12.70
N LEU A 186 -10.14 8.00 -11.92
CA LEU A 186 -10.31 8.08 -10.48
C LEU A 186 -9.04 8.58 -9.77
N ILE A 187 -7.86 8.12 -10.19
CA ILE A 187 -6.60 8.49 -9.50
C ILE A 187 -6.32 10.00 -9.56
N ASP A 188 -6.60 10.65 -10.70
CA ASP A 188 -6.39 12.08 -10.87
C ASP A 188 -7.37 12.87 -9.99
N LYS A 189 -8.64 12.42 -9.91
CA LYS A 189 -9.68 13.02 -9.06
C LYS A 189 -9.38 12.88 -7.57
N ILE A 190 -8.84 11.74 -7.15
CA ILE A 190 -8.43 11.55 -5.74
C ILE A 190 -7.26 12.49 -5.41
N ALA A 191 -6.26 12.59 -6.28
CA ALA A 191 -5.13 13.48 -6.05
C ALA A 191 -5.57 14.95 -5.93
N GLU A 192 -6.43 15.42 -6.85
CA GLU A 192 -7.00 16.76 -6.80
C GLU A 192 -7.88 16.95 -5.56
N GLY A 193 -8.75 15.99 -5.24
CA GLY A 193 -9.64 16.03 -4.08
C GLY A 193 -8.91 15.98 -2.74
N ALA A 194 -7.71 15.39 -2.69
CA ALA A 194 -6.84 15.40 -1.52
C ALA A 194 -6.09 16.74 -1.35
N GLY A 195 -6.21 17.67 -2.30
CA GLY A 195 -5.59 19.00 -2.25
C GLY A 195 -4.13 19.03 -2.72
N LEU A 196 -3.73 18.11 -3.60
CA LEU A 196 -2.41 18.10 -4.21
C LEU A 196 -2.36 19.07 -5.40
N ASN A 197 -1.24 19.79 -5.56
CA ASN A 197 -0.96 20.50 -6.80
C ASN A 197 -0.49 19.55 -7.91
N LYS A 198 -0.20 20.06 -9.11
CA LYS A 198 0.16 19.23 -10.28
C LYS A 198 1.47 18.47 -10.07
N GLU A 199 2.47 19.12 -9.48
CA GLU A 199 3.77 18.54 -9.19
C GLU A 199 3.65 17.43 -8.14
N GLU A 200 2.86 17.67 -7.08
CA GLU A 200 2.58 16.71 -6.02
C GLU A 200 1.75 15.53 -6.52
N ALA A 201 0.74 15.77 -7.35
CA ALA A 201 -0.04 14.71 -7.99
C ALA A 201 0.84 13.86 -8.92
N HIS A 202 1.74 14.48 -9.69
CA HIS A 202 2.73 13.74 -10.48
C HIS A 202 3.64 12.88 -9.59
N ALA A 203 4.09 13.42 -8.46
CA ALA A 203 4.90 12.67 -7.51
C ALA A 203 4.13 11.46 -6.95
N LEU A 204 2.91 11.66 -6.45
CA LEU A 204 2.03 10.61 -5.94
C LEU A 204 1.77 9.50 -6.97
N LEU A 205 1.46 9.86 -8.21
CA LEU A 205 0.95 8.92 -9.21
C LEU A 205 2.04 8.27 -10.09
N LYS A 206 3.24 8.86 -10.16
CA LYS A 206 4.31 8.44 -11.06
C LYS A 206 5.64 8.23 -10.34
N THR A 207 6.14 9.26 -9.65
CA THR A 207 7.49 9.25 -9.09
C THR A 207 7.61 8.35 -7.86
N ASN A 208 6.75 8.54 -6.87
CA ASN A 208 6.79 7.83 -5.60
C ASN A 208 6.56 6.33 -5.76
N PRO A 209 5.60 5.84 -6.59
CA PRO A 209 5.48 4.41 -6.87
C PRO A 209 6.74 3.78 -7.45
N GLN A 210 7.45 4.47 -8.36
CA GLN A 210 8.71 3.99 -8.92
C GLN A 210 9.83 3.97 -7.87
N ASN A 211 9.89 4.99 -7.02
CA ASN A 211 10.85 5.05 -5.91
C ASN A 211 10.59 3.95 -4.88
N LEU A 212 9.33 3.65 -4.57
CA LEU A 212 8.96 2.53 -3.72
C LEU A 212 9.39 1.21 -4.36
N LEU A 213 9.08 0.97 -5.62
CA LEU A 213 9.53 -0.24 -6.33
C LEU A 213 11.06 -0.40 -6.30
N ALA A 214 11.81 0.68 -6.52
CA ALA A 214 13.27 0.68 -6.43
C ALA A 214 13.76 0.35 -5.01
N LYS A 215 13.14 0.91 -3.97
CA LYS A 215 13.41 0.59 -2.56
C LYS A 215 13.20 -0.90 -2.27
N LEU A 216 12.16 -1.50 -2.86
CA LEU A 216 11.82 -2.91 -2.72
C LEU A 216 12.71 -3.85 -3.58
N GLY A 217 13.68 -3.29 -4.33
CA GLY A 217 14.63 -4.06 -5.14
C GLY A 217 14.14 -4.39 -6.55
N PHE A 218 13.09 -3.75 -7.03
CA PHE A 218 12.60 -3.90 -8.40
C PHE A 218 13.20 -2.85 -9.34
N GLY A 219 13.36 -3.23 -10.62
CA GLY A 219 13.73 -2.27 -11.67
C GLY A 219 12.58 -1.32 -12.00
N PRO A 220 12.85 -0.24 -12.77
CA PRO A 220 11.81 0.67 -13.21
C PRO A 220 10.77 -0.08 -14.04
N VAL A 221 9.51 0.13 -13.72
CA VAL A 221 8.38 -0.43 -14.49
C VAL A 221 7.91 0.65 -15.46
N PRO A 222 8.12 0.51 -16.78
CA PRO A 222 7.85 1.58 -17.74
C PRO A 222 6.39 2.04 -17.69
N ALA A 223 6.14 3.33 -17.87
CA ALA A 223 4.81 3.79 -18.25
C ALA A 223 4.48 3.22 -19.64
N SER A 224 3.24 2.76 -19.88
CA SER A 224 2.87 2.33 -21.24
C SER A 224 2.70 3.55 -22.13
N ASP A 225 3.39 3.58 -23.27
CA ASP A 225 3.16 4.58 -24.32
C ASP A 225 1.83 4.37 -25.08
N SER A 226 1.11 3.29 -24.81
CA SER A 226 -0.18 3.01 -25.44
C SER A 226 -1.34 3.57 -24.61
N ARG A 227 -1.73 4.81 -24.90
CA ARG A 227 -3.16 5.16 -24.87
C ARG A 227 -3.82 4.44 -26.06
N PRO A 228 -4.82 3.57 -25.88
CA PRO A 228 -5.70 3.23 -26.98
C PRO A 228 -6.45 4.48 -27.48
#